data_AF-A0A1J4KCR9-F1
#
_entry.id   AF-A0A1J4KCR9-F1
#
_cell.length_a   1.000
_cell.length_b   1.000
_cell.length_c   1.000
_cell.angle_alpha   90.00
_cell.angle_beta   90.00
_cell.angle_gamma   90.00
#
_symmetry.space_group_name_H-M   'P 1'
#
loop_
_entity.id
_entity.type
_entity.pdbx_description
1 polymer ?
#
loop_
_entity_poly.entity_id
_entity_poly.type
_entity_poly.pdbx_seq_one_letter_code
_entity_poly.pdbx_strand_id
1 'polypeptide(L)'
;MSDSTELKEDIDDLTELQKIVILLLTCEEKHYSSELAKFFTLFEEKSISSNFTHYKGFLYLLTRLSIYFNVNNEKRQFIFLDILKVLILKYSLGETFQQSDLFSIFKYNKHFILFLYKEEILDISFIETKISLGNDMHFFLFFIPEIQRINPQLYEMQKKNFGLTEEQIDILYNRNTGNNQCLLEDRKNIREFWHSNEIMAQIIRKDDLDSFIHLIAQNKGYFLNSNIKPSFLENNTKINNWCGISLLEYSMAFASIKIFRYLWLKKARYSQISIKYSIIGGNYEIIHILDEESKYKFNEECYSISIHYCRQEISEYLLNYFENKQF
;
A
#
# COMPACT_ATOMS: atom_id res chain seq x y z
N MET A 1 -24.98 -6.62 -29.79
CA MET A 1 -23.79 -7.43 -30.15
C MET A 1 -22.54 -6.57 -30.30
N SER A 2 -22.62 -5.27 -30.64
CA SER A 2 -21.49 -4.32 -30.62
C SER A 2 -20.96 -4.03 -29.21
N ASP A 3 -21.85 -3.93 -28.22
CA ASP A 3 -21.46 -3.45 -26.88
C ASP A 3 -20.62 -4.48 -26.10
N SER A 4 -20.74 -5.78 -26.41
CA SER A 4 -19.91 -6.81 -25.77
C SER A 4 -18.55 -6.97 -26.41
N THR A 5 -18.37 -6.51 -27.66
CA THR A 5 -17.06 -6.53 -28.33
C THR A 5 -16.24 -5.33 -27.90
N GLU A 6 -16.84 -4.14 -27.79
CA GLU A 6 -16.18 -2.94 -27.30
C GLU A 6 -15.71 -3.12 -25.84
N LEU A 7 -16.60 -3.58 -24.93
CA LEU A 7 -16.20 -3.86 -23.54
C LEU A 7 -15.06 -4.88 -23.43
N LYS A 8 -15.00 -5.85 -24.35
CA LYS A 8 -13.93 -6.85 -24.35
C LYS A 8 -12.60 -6.24 -24.78
N GLU A 9 -12.61 -5.41 -25.82
CA GLU A 9 -11.44 -4.66 -26.27
C GLU A 9 -10.91 -3.75 -25.16
N ASP A 10 -11.79 -3.01 -24.46
CA ASP A 10 -11.43 -2.18 -23.31
C ASP A 10 -10.73 -2.98 -22.20
N ILE A 11 -11.25 -4.17 -21.90
CA ILE A 11 -10.68 -5.07 -20.88
C ILE A 11 -9.31 -5.60 -21.33
N ASP A 12 -9.18 -5.99 -22.59
CA ASP A 12 -7.94 -6.52 -23.15
C ASP A 12 -6.84 -5.44 -23.13
N ASP A 13 -7.18 -4.21 -23.47
CA ASP A 13 -6.29 -3.05 -23.43
C ASP A 13 -5.80 -2.73 -22.01
N LEU A 14 -6.72 -2.67 -21.04
CA LEU A 14 -6.37 -2.45 -19.64
C LEU A 14 -5.55 -3.62 -19.06
N THR A 15 -5.80 -4.84 -19.51
CA THR A 15 -5.05 -6.03 -19.11
C THR A 15 -3.61 -5.97 -19.61
N GLU A 16 -3.40 -5.52 -20.85
CA GLU A 16 -2.07 -5.34 -21.40
C GLU A 16 -1.28 -4.25 -20.66
N LEU A 17 -1.92 -3.11 -20.39
CA LEU A 17 -1.32 -2.04 -19.58
C LEU A 17 -0.96 -2.54 -18.18
N GLN A 18 -1.83 -3.33 -17.55
CA GLN A 18 -1.54 -3.93 -16.24
C GLN A 18 -0.27 -4.78 -16.26
N LYS A 19 -0.12 -5.63 -17.27
CA LYS A 19 1.07 -6.50 -17.41
C LYS A 19 2.34 -5.67 -17.55
N ILE A 20 2.32 -4.60 -18.35
CA ILE A 20 3.49 -3.74 -18.51
C ILE A 20 3.80 -2.95 -17.24
N VAL A 21 2.80 -2.44 -16.51
CA VAL A 21 3.03 -1.78 -15.22
C VAL A 21 3.63 -2.77 -14.22
N ILE A 22 3.17 -4.03 -14.19
CA ILE A 22 3.76 -5.07 -13.33
C ILE A 22 5.21 -5.36 -13.73
N LEU A 23 5.51 -5.42 -15.04
CA LEU A 23 6.86 -5.59 -15.55
C LEU A 23 7.77 -4.43 -15.12
N LEU A 24 7.29 -3.20 -15.24
CA LEU A 24 7.96 -1.99 -14.75
C LEU A 24 8.32 -2.09 -13.26
N LEU A 25 7.39 -2.58 -12.44
CA LEU A 25 7.59 -2.69 -10.99
C LEU A 25 8.53 -3.84 -10.60
N THR A 26 8.76 -4.80 -11.49
CA THR A 26 9.59 -5.99 -11.23
C THR A 26 10.94 -5.98 -11.94
N CYS A 27 11.12 -5.11 -12.94
CA CYS A 27 12.36 -5.03 -13.69
C CYS A 27 13.54 -4.52 -12.84
N GLU A 28 14.75 -4.87 -13.25
CA GLU A 28 15.97 -4.32 -12.67
C GLU A 28 16.12 -2.82 -13.01
N GLU A 29 16.75 -2.05 -12.12
CA GLU A 29 16.91 -0.58 -12.29
C GLU A 29 17.51 -0.19 -13.64
N LYS A 30 18.45 -1.00 -14.18
CA LYS A 30 19.08 -0.77 -15.49
C LYS A 30 18.11 -0.81 -16.68
N HIS A 31 16.97 -1.48 -16.53
CA HIS A 31 15.93 -1.63 -17.56
C HIS A 31 14.75 -0.67 -17.37
N TYR A 32 14.70 0.05 -16.24
CA TYR A 32 13.58 0.91 -15.89
C TYR A 32 13.23 1.91 -16.99
N SER A 33 14.20 2.69 -17.47
CA SER A 33 13.96 3.72 -18.48
C SER A 33 13.45 3.14 -19.81
N SER A 34 13.96 1.97 -20.22
CA SER A 34 13.49 1.31 -21.45
C SER A 34 12.07 0.76 -21.31
N GLU A 35 11.75 0.17 -20.15
CA GLU A 35 10.38 -0.33 -19.91
C GLU A 35 9.38 0.83 -19.76
N LEU A 36 9.81 1.97 -19.20
CA LEU A 36 8.94 3.14 -19.06
C LEU A 36 8.61 3.76 -20.42
N ALA A 37 9.60 3.80 -21.33
CA ALA A 37 9.39 4.23 -22.69
C ALA A 37 8.39 3.30 -23.42
N LYS A 38 8.58 1.97 -23.32
CA LYS A 38 7.65 0.99 -23.92
C LYS A 38 6.23 1.15 -23.39
N PHE A 39 6.09 1.35 -22.08
CA PHE A 39 4.79 1.59 -21.46
C PHE A 39 4.07 2.79 -22.09
N PHE A 40 4.76 3.93 -22.23
CA PHE A 40 4.14 5.11 -22.82
C PHE A 40 3.93 5.01 -24.34
N THR A 41 4.76 4.26 -25.06
CA THR A 41 4.48 3.91 -26.46
C THR A 41 3.17 3.15 -26.59
N LEU A 42 2.96 2.11 -25.78
CA LEU A 42 1.69 1.36 -25.78
C LEU A 42 0.51 2.25 -25.36
N PHE A 43 0.72 3.10 -24.36
CA PHE A 43 -0.28 4.03 -23.87
C PHE A 43 -0.77 4.99 -24.97
N GLU A 44 0.13 5.45 -25.84
CA GLU A 44 -0.17 6.26 -27.02
C GLU A 44 -0.83 5.45 -28.14
N GLU A 45 -0.31 4.27 -28.46
CA GLU A 45 -0.85 3.39 -29.50
C GLU A 45 -2.32 3.03 -29.24
N LYS A 46 -2.64 2.72 -27.98
CA LYS A 46 -4.02 2.44 -27.53
C LYS A 46 -4.86 3.69 -27.29
N SER A 47 -4.32 4.88 -27.56
CA SER A 47 -5.03 6.16 -27.46
C SER A 47 -5.67 6.39 -26.08
N ILE A 48 -5.06 5.87 -25.01
CA ILE A 48 -5.66 5.78 -23.66
C ILE A 48 -6.07 7.15 -23.14
N SER A 49 -5.21 8.17 -23.28
CA SER A 49 -5.51 9.52 -22.80
C SER A 49 -6.63 10.22 -23.56
N SER A 50 -6.92 9.81 -24.79
CA SER A 50 -7.98 10.41 -25.61
C SER A 50 -9.36 9.84 -25.31
N ASN A 51 -9.43 8.66 -24.70
CA ASN A 51 -10.68 8.03 -24.29
C ASN A 51 -10.86 8.13 -22.78
N PHE A 52 -11.81 8.97 -22.35
CA PHE A 52 -12.06 9.24 -20.92
C PHE A 52 -12.29 7.97 -20.09
N THR A 53 -13.04 7.00 -20.61
CA THR A 53 -13.35 5.74 -19.91
C THR A 53 -12.10 4.89 -19.74
N HIS A 54 -11.29 4.74 -20.80
CA HIS A 54 -10.03 3.99 -20.74
C HIS A 54 -9.03 4.64 -19.80
N TYR A 55 -8.85 5.95 -19.92
CA TYR A 55 -7.96 6.69 -19.05
C TYR A 55 -8.38 6.52 -17.58
N LYS A 56 -9.68 6.71 -17.29
CA LYS A 56 -10.23 6.51 -15.94
C LYS A 56 -10.00 5.08 -15.44
N GLY A 57 -10.25 4.07 -16.27
CA GLY A 57 -10.01 2.66 -15.96
C GLY A 57 -8.55 2.39 -15.62
N PHE A 58 -7.63 2.94 -16.41
CA PHE A 58 -6.19 2.84 -16.16
C PHE A 58 -5.79 3.52 -14.84
N LEU A 59 -6.32 4.71 -14.52
CA LEU A 59 -5.99 5.38 -13.26
C LEU A 59 -6.49 4.57 -12.04
N TYR A 60 -7.65 3.92 -12.13
CA TYR A 60 -8.10 3.00 -11.09
C TYR A 60 -7.18 1.79 -10.95
N LEU A 61 -6.73 1.23 -12.08
CA LEU A 61 -5.77 0.13 -12.10
C LEU A 61 -4.45 0.53 -11.44
N LEU A 62 -3.89 1.69 -11.83
CA LEU A 62 -2.67 2.26 -11.25
C LEU A 62 -2.79 2.45 -9.74
N THR A 63 -3.94 2.98 -9.28
CA THR A 63 -4.24 3.15 -7.85
C THR A 63 -4.24 1.81 -7.13
N ARG A 64 -4.90 0.79 -7.68
CA ARG A 64 -4.95 -0.54 -7.05
C ARG A 64 -3.57 -1.19 -6.98
N LEU A 65 -2.80 -1.15 -8.07
CA LEU A 65 -1.44 -1.67 -8.10
C LEU A 65 -0.54 -0.98 -7.06
N SER A 66 -0.71 0.34 -6.87
CA SER A 66 0.06 1.10 -5.87
C SER A 66 -0.18 0.65 -4.42
N ILE A 67 -1.32 0.01 -4.14
CA ILE A 67 -1.68 -0.49 -2.82
C ILE A 67 -1.20 -1.94 -2.62
N TYR A 68 -1.34 -2.78 -3.65
CA TYR A 68 -1.11 -4.22 -3.52
C TYR A 68 0.30 -4.66 -3.93
N PHE A 69 0.94 -3.98 -4.87
CA PHE A 69 2.25 -4.38 -5.41
C PHE A 69 3.45 -3.81 -4.64
N ASN A 70 3.16 -2.86 -3.75
CA ASN A 70 4.16 -2.02 -3.09
C ASN A 70 4.70 -2.60 -1.76
N VAL A 71 4.23 -3.77 -1.33
CA VAL A 71 4.49 -4.25 0.03
C VAL A 71 5.99 -4.49 0.31
N ASN A 72 6.77 -4.97 -0.66
CA ASN A 72 8.14 -5.45 -0.36
C ASN A 72 9.28 -4.53 -0.85
N ASN A 73 8.98 -3.39 -1.48
CA ASN A 73 10.04 -2.56 -2.05
C ASN A 73 9.63 -1.09 -2.12
N GLU A 74 10.17 -0.29 -1.20
CA GLU A 74 9.92 1.16 -1.14
C GLU A 74 10.30 1.89 -2.43
N LYS A 75 11.29 1.40 -3.19
CA LYS A 75 11.67 2.03 -4.47
C LYS A 75 10.55 2.00 -5.51
N ARG A 76 9.64 1.02 -5.44
CA ARG A 76 8.48 0.91 -6.35
C ARG A 76 7.50 2.06 -6.20
N GLN A 77 7.52 2.75 -5.07
CA GLN A 77 6.65 3.89 -4.78
C GLN A 77 6.94 5.03 -5.76
N PHE A 78 8.21 5.28 -6.01
CA PHE A 78 8.66 6.34 -6.91
C PHE A 78 8.27 6.04 -8.36
N ILE A 79 8.23 4.77 -8.77
CA ILE A 79 7.77 4.39 -10.12
C ILE A 79 6.33 4.87 -10.37
N PHE A 80 5.44 4.71 -9.38
CA PHE A 80 4.08 5.20 -9.52
C PHE A 80 4.00 6.72 -9.62
N LEU A 81 4.82 7.44 -8.85
CA LEU A 81 4.87 8.90 -8.89
C LEU A 81 5.46 9.40 -10.22
N ASP A 82 6.46 8.71 -10.77
CA ASP A 82 7.02 9.00 -12.08
C ASP A 82 5.97 8.83 -13.18
N ILE A 83 5.19 7.73 -13.14
CA ILE A 83 4.07 7.52 -14.06
C ILE A 83 3.07 8.68 -13.94
N LEU A 84 2.61 9.01 -12.72
CA LEU A 84 1.68 10.13 -12.52
C LEU A 84 2.24 11.45 -13.03
N LYS A 85 3.53 11.72 -12.80
CA LYS A 85 4.20 12.93 -13.28
C LYS A 85 4.16 13.02 -14.80
N VAL A 86 4.45 11.93 -15.51
CA VAL A 86 4.36 11.90 -16.98
C VAL A 86 2.91 12.08 -17.44
N LEU A 87 1.93 11.47 -16.78
CA LEU A 87 0.51 11.66 -17.09
C LEU A 87 0.06 13.12 -16.95
N ILE A 88 0.54 13.82 -15.92
CA ILE A 88 0.29 15.25 -15.74
C ILE A 88 0.95 16.07 -16.87
N LEU A 89 2.24 15.85 -17.12
CA LEU A 89 3.02 16.71 -18.01
C LEU A 89 2.76 16.47 -19.51
N LYS A 90 2.47 15.22 -19.91
CA LYS A 90 2.33 14.83 -21.33
C LYS A 90 0.92 14.48 -21.75
N TYR A 91 0.09 14.01 -20.81
CA TYR A 91 -1.22 13.44 -21.12
C TYR A 91 -2.35 14.18 -20.39
N SER A 92 -2.15 15.47 -20.11
CA SER A 92 -3.14 16.42 -19.62
C SER A 92 -4.03 15.87 -18.49
N LEU A 93 -3.48 15.10 -17.54
CA LEU A 93 -4.25 14.46 -16.48
C LEU A 93 -5.10 15.48 -15.69
N GLY A 94 -4.51 16.63 -15.36
CA GLY A 94 -5.18 17.69 -14.60
C GLY A 94 -6.25 18.47 -15.38
N GLU A 95 -6.15 18.51 -16.71
CA GLU A 95 -7.12 19.19 -17.57
C GLU A 95 -8.29 18.25 -17.94
N THR A 96 -8.00 16.95 -18.03
CA THR A 96 -8.97 15.92 -18.47
C THR A 96 -9.98 15.59 -17.36
N PHE A 97 -9.55 15.60 -16.10
CA PHE A 97 -10.37 15.18 -14.97
C PHE A 97 -10.63 16.32 -13.99
N GLN A 98 -11.86 16.39 -13.48
CA GLN A 98 -12.17 17.30 -12.38
C GLN A 98 -11.51 16.81 -11.09
N GLN A 99 -11.24 17.73 -10.15
CA GLN A 99 -10.67 17.39 -8.84
C GLN A 99 -11.49 16.32 -8.09
N SER A 100 -12.82 16.34 -8.25
CA SER A 100 -13.71 15.32 -7.69
C SER A 100 -13.50 13.94 -8.30
N ASP A 101 -13.24 13.85 -9.61
CA ASP A 101 -12.95 12.58 -10.28
C ASP A 101 -11.62 12.03 -9.79
N LEU A 102 -10.55 12.84 -9.82
CA LEU A 102 -9.21 12.44 -9.37
C LEU A 102 -9.23 11.99 -7.91
N PHE A 103 -9.89 12.75 -7.03
CA PHE A 103 -10.04 12.32 -5.64
C PHE A 103 -10.79 10.99 -5.53
N SER A 104 -11.88 10.79 -6.30
CA SER A 104 -12.64 9.54 -6.24
C SER A 104 -11.83 8.32 -6.67
N ILE A 105 -10.91 8.50 -7.61
CA ILE A 105 -10.00 7.48 -8.12
C ILE A 105 -8.91 7.20 -7.08
N PHE A 106 -8.26 8.24 -6.58
CA PHE A 106 -7.04 8.14 -5.78
C PHE A 106 -7.27 8.12 -4.27
N LYS A 107 -8.49 8.30 -3.75
CA LYS A 107 -8.79 8.36 -2.30
C LYS A 107 -8.26 7.19 -1.47
N TYR A 108 -8.04 6.03 -2.09
CA TYR A 108 -7.50 4.85 -1.41
C TYR A 108 -5.96 4.89 -1.26
N ASN A 109 -5.29 5.80 -1.97
CA ASN A 109 -3.87 6.07 -1.83
C ASN A 109 -3.65 7.55 -1.46
N LYS A 110 -3.46 7.78 -0.16
CA LYS A 110 -3.28 9.14 0.40
C LYS A 110 -2.03 9.84 -0.12
N HIS A 111 -1.03 9.07 -0.54
CA HIS A 111 0.22 9.60 -1.08
C HIS A 111 0.02 10.15 -2.49
N PHE A 112 -0.85 9.54 -3.28
CA PHE A 112 -1.26 10.11 -4.56
C PHE A 112 -2.06 11.40 -4.40
N ILE A 113 -2.96 11.48 -3.41
CA ILE A 113 -3.67 12.72 -3.12
C ILE A 113 -2.69 13.83 -2.72
N LEU A 114 -1.71 13.52 -1.86
CA LEU A 114 -0.66 14.47 -1.49
C LEU A 114 0.21 14.87 -2.69
N PHE A 115 0.54 13.93 -3.57
CA PHE A 115 1.29 14.20 -4.79
C PHE A 115 0.52 15.17 -5.70
N LEU A 116 -0.76 14.92 -5.97
CA LEU A 116 -1.60 15.80 -6.79
C LEU A 116 -1.76 17.19 -6.17
N TYR A 117 -1.83 17.30 -4.85
CA TYR A 117 -1.82 18.59 -4.17
C TYR A 117 -0.48 19.32 -4.37
N LYS A 118 0.65 18.62 -4.25
CA LYS A 118 1.99 19.21 -4.47
C LYS A 118 2.21 19.67 -5.91
N GLU A 119 1.63 18.97 -6.88
CA GLU A 119 1.65 19.34 -8.30
C GLU A 119 0.55 20.34 -8.68
N GLU A 120 -0.12 20.97 -7.69
CA GLU A 120 -1.17 21.99 -7.89
C GLU A 120 -2.38 21.52 -8.72
N ILE A 121 -2.62 20.20 -8.77
CA ILE A 121 -3.78 19.60 -9.44
C ILE A 121 -5.00 19.52 -8.52
N LEU A 122 -4.77 19.35 -7.21
CA LEU A 122 -5.83 19.40 -6.20
C LEU A 122 -5.65 20.63 -5.31
N ASP A 123 -6.74 21.37 -5.11
CA ASP A 123 -6.75 22.53 -4.22
C ASP A 123 -6.79 22.11 -2.76
N ILE A 124 -6.10 22.87 -1.89
CA ILE A 124 -6.17 22.63 -0.45
C ILE A 124 -7.59 22.78 0.08
N SER A 125 -8.38 23.74 -0.43
CA SER A 125 -9.78 23.95 -0.02
C SER A 125 -10.66 22.74 -0.33
N PHE A 126 -10.34 22.02 -1.42
CA PHE A 126 -11.00 20.77 -1.75
C PHE A 126 -10.66 19.68 -0.73
N ILE A 127 -9.39 19.54 -0.34
CA ILE A 127 -8.95 18.60 0.71
C ILE A 127 -9.61 18.94 2.05
N GLU A 128 -9.66 20.21 2.44
CA GLU A 128 -10.34 20.70 3.65
C GLU A 128 -11.82 20.30 3.66
N THR A 129 -12.49 20.42 2.52
CA THR A 129 -13.89 20.00 2.36
C THR A 129 -14.04 18.50 2.57
N LYS A 130 -13.13 17.68 2.02
CA LYS A 130 -13.16 16.22 2.20
C LYS A 130 -12.86 15.79 3.64
N ILE A 131 -11.98 16.49 4.33
CA ILE A 131 -11.74 16.28 5.76
C ILE A 131 -12.97 16.68 6.58
N SER A 132 -13.58 17.83 6.27
CA SER A 132 -14.73 18.37 6.99
C SER A 132 -15.96 17.46 6.89
N LEU A 133 -16.23 16.92 5.70
CA LEU A 133 -17.39 16.06 5.43
C LEU A 133 -17.12 14.58 5.72
N GLY A 134 -15.84 14.19 5.85
CA GLY A 134 -15.42 12.81 6.05
C GLY A 134 -15.35 12.42 7.53
N ASN A 135 -15.33 11.11 7.78
CA ASN A 135 -15.04 10.51 9.09
C ASN A 135 -13.79 9.62 9.03
N ASP A 136 -12.80 10.03 8.23
CA ASP A 136 -11.55 9.29 8.06
C ASP A 136 -10.43 9.93 8.89
N MET A 137 -10.26 9.40 10.10
CA MET A 137 -9.21 9.84 11.02
C MET A 137 -7.80 9.71 10.42
N HIS A 138 -7.53 8.64 9.65
CA HIS A 138 -6.21 8.46 9.04
C HIS A 138 -5.95 9.49 7.94
N PHE A 139 -6.97 9.83 7.15
CA PHE A 139 -6.86 10.90 6.16
C PHE A 139 -6.62 12.26 6.82
N PHE A 140 -7.37 12.60 7.88
CA PHE A 140 -7.13 13.81 8.67
C PHE A 140 -5.70 13.84 9.24
N LEU A 141 -5.28 12.78 9.94
CA LEU A 141 -3.95 12.66 10.52
C LEU A 141 -2.87 12.87 9.47
N PHE A 142 -3.02 12.29 8.27
CA PHE A 142 -2.05 12.39 7.18
C PHE A 142 -1.86 13.81 6.63
N PHE A 143 -2.89 14.66 6.67
CA PHE A 143 -2.86 16.04 6.17
C PHE A 143 -2.71 17.10 7.27
N ILE A 144 -2.45 16.69 8.53
CA ILE A 144 -2.17 17.65 9.63
C ILE A 144 -1.11 18.69 9.26
N PRO A 145 0.04 18.36 8.62
CA PRO A 145 1.07 19.36 8.31
C PRO A 145 0.58 20.53 7.46
N GLU A 146 -0.35 20.29 6.54
CA GLU A 146 -0.98 21.32 5.72
C GLU A 146 -2.09 22.04 6.49
N ILE A 147 -3.02 21.29 7.08
CA ILE A 147 -4.23 21.83 7.69
C ILE A 147 -3.92 22.67 8.92
N GLN A 148 -2.98 22.23 9.77
CA GLN A 148 -2.58 22.98 10.96
C GLN A 148 -2.01 24.36 10.61
N ARG A 149 -1.35 24.49 9.46
CA ARG A 149 -0.75 25.74 8.99
C ARG A 149 -1.77 26.64 8.27
N ILE A 150 -2.60 26.05 7.41
CA ILE A 150 -3.47 26.78 6.48
C ILE A 150 -4.82 27.11 7.13
N ASN A 151 -5.38 26.16 7.89
CA ASN A 151 -6.68 26.30 8.54
C ASN A 151 -6.66 25.73 9.97
N PRO A 152 -6.07 26.48 10.93
CA PRO A 152 -5.98 26.05 12.33
C PRO A 152 -7.35 25.78 12.98
N GLN A 153 -8.41 26.46 12.52
CA GLN A 153 -9.76 26.25 13.04
C GLN A 153 -10.30 24.86 12.67
N LEU A 154 -10.13 24.45 11.41
CA LEU A 154 -10.48 23.10 10.97
C LEU A 154 -9.67 22.04 11.72
N TYR A 155 -8.38 22.29 11.93
CA TYR A 155 -7.51 21.41 12.71
C TYR A 155 -8.06 21.18 14.13
N GLU A 156 -8.34 22.24 14.88
CA GLU A 156 -8.87 22.14 16.25
C GLU A 156 -10.25 21.46 16.28
N MET A 157 -11.11 21.79 15.32
CA MET A 157 -12.44 21.17 15.20
C MET A 157 -12.31 19.66 14.99
N GLN A 158 -11.49 19.21 14.04
CA GLN A 158 -11.36 17.80 13.73
C GLN A 158 -10.59 17.02 14.78
N LYS A 159 -9.55 17.62 15.37
CA LYS A 159 -8.87 17.06 16.55
C LYS A 159 -9.86 16.74 17.66
N LYS A 160 -10.79 17.68 17.95
CA LYS A 160 -11.86 17.46 18.92
C LYS A 160 -12.86 16.39 18.48
N ASN A 161 -13.28 16.39 17.21
CA ASN A 161 -14.24 15.41 16.68
C ASN A 161 -13.72 13.97 16.81
N PHE A 162 -12.43 13.75 16.55
CA PHE A 162 -11.78 12.44 16.71
C PHE A 162 -11.34 12.15 18.16
N GLY A 163 -11.55 13.06 19.10
CA GLY A 163 -11.14 12.89 20.49
C GLY A 163 -9.62 12.79 20.68
N LEU A 164 -8.85 13.44 19.81
CA LEU A 164 -7.40 13.41 19.81
C LEU A 164 -6.82 14.51 20.71
N THR A 165 -5.70 14.23 21.39
CA THR A 165 -4.87 15.23 22.06
C THR A 165 -3.61 15.53 21.23
N GLU A 166 -2.96 16.68 21.48
CA GLU A 166 -1.67 16.98 20.85
C GLU A 166 -0.62 15.93 21.16
N GLU A 167 -0.57 15.46 22.41
CA GLU A 167 0.34 14.40 22.84
C GLU A 167 0.12 13.10 22.04
N GLN A 168 -1.14 12.73 21.81
CA GLN A 168 -1.45 11.55 20.98
C GLN A 168 -1.00 11.75 19.53
N ILE A 169 -1.22 12.93 18.96
CA ILE A 169 -0.76 13.26 17.60
C ILE A 169 0.77 13.18 17.54
N ASP A 170 1.47 13.78 18.50
CA ASP A 170 2.94 13.71 18.58
C ASP A 170 3.44 12.28 18.70
N ILE A 171 2.82 11.44 19.53
CA ILE A 171 3.17 10.01 19.65
C ILE A 171 2.99 9.27 18.31
N LEU A 172 1.92 9.57 17.56
CA LEU A 172 1.68 8.95 16.25
C LEU A 172 2.75 9.32 15.22
N TYR A 173 3.23 10.57 15.26
CA TYR A 173 4.27 11.06 14.37
C TYR A 173 5.69 10.63 14.82
N ASN A 174 5.94 10.51 16.12
CA ASN A 174 7.26 10.22 16.72
C ASN A 174 7.50 8.74 17.10
N ARG A 175 6.81 7.77 16.49
CA ARG A 175 6.97 6.33 16.84
C ARG A 175 8.41 5.77 16.68
N ASN A 176 9.35 6.56 16.16
CA ASN A 176 10.76 6.21 15.94
C ASN A 176 11.78 6.82 16.91
N THR A 177 11.55 8.02 17.46
CA THR A 177 12.68 8.86 17.92
C THR A 177 12.90 8.88 19.41
N GLY A 178 11.99 8.36 20.24
CA GLY A 178 12.12 8.39 21.71
C GLY A 178 12.21 9.82 22.30
N ASN A 179 12.14 10.85 21.46
CA ASN A 179 12.23 12.26 21.79
C ASN A 179 10.84 12.88 21.66
N ASN A 180 10.45 13.63 22.69
CA ASN A 180 9.10 14.19 22.82
C ASN A 180 8.87 15.49 22.02
N GLN A 181 9.75 15.83 21.06
CA GLN A 181 9.57 17.02 20.22
C GLN A 181 9.64 16.63 18.75
N CYS A 182 8.48 16.57 18.10
CA CYS A 182 8.37 16.46 16.63
C CYS A 182 8.45 17.88 16.04
N LEU A 183 9.39 18.15 15.14
CA LEU A 183 9.31 19.38 14.34
C LEU A 183 8.28 19.18 13.21
N LEU A 184 7.66 20.27 12.75
CA LEU A 184 6.73 20.24 11.62
C LEU A 184 7.36 19.62 10.36
N GLU A 185 8.66 19.81 10.18
CA GLU A 185 9.41 19.23 9.06
C GLU A 185 9.56 17.71 9.20
N ASP A 186 9.75 17.20 10.42
CA ASP A 186 9.74 15.76 10.69
C ASP A 186 8.37 15.17 10.33
N ARG A 187 7.28 15.89 10.64
CA ARG A 187 5.92 15.45 10.28
C ARG A 187 5.71 15.34 8.76
N LYS A 188 6.31 16.23 7.97
CA LYS A 188 6.25 16.13 6.50
C LYS A 188 7.06 14.95 5.99
N ASN A 189 8.28 14.80 6.49
CA ASN A 189 9.24 13.79 6.03
C ASN A 189 8.74 12.37 6.27
N ILE A 190 8.06 12.11 7.39
CA ILE A 190 7.58 10.74 7.64
C ILE A 190 6.52 10.26 6.63
N ARG A 191 5.83 11.17 5.93
CA ARG A 191 4.84 10.83 4.90
C ARG A 191 5.48 10.49 3.56
N GLU A 192 6.80 10.62 3.45
CA GLU A 192 7.56 10.02 2.35
C GLU A 192 7.66 8.50 2.53
N PHE A 193 7.49 7.99 3.76
CA PHE A 193 7.31 6.56 3.99
C PHE A 193 5.85 6.16 3.82
N TRP A 194 5.61 5.11 3.04
CA TRP A 194 4.25 4.62 2.74
C TRP A 194 3.75 3.56 3.73
N HIS A 195 4.58 3.17 4.67
CA HIS A 195 4.31 2.13 5.65
C HIS A 195 4.49 2.69 7.05
N SER A 196 4.11 1.88 8.05
CA SER A 196 4.28 2.23 9.45
C SER A 196 5.70 2.72 9.77
N ASN A 197 5.75 3.85 10.45
CA ASN A 197 6.94 4.46 11.04
C ASN A 197 7.25 3.86 12.43
N GLU A 198 6.69 2.72 12.82
CA GLU A 198 7.13 2.00 14.02
C GLU A 198 8.51 1.38 13.79
N ILE A 199 9.38 1.46 14.80
CA ILE A 199 10.71 0.85 14.75
C ILE A 199 10.64 -0.66 14.49
N MET A 200 9.73 -1.36 15.16
CA MET A 200 9.52 -2.80 14.96
C MET A 200 9.07 -3.11 13.53
N ALA A 201 8.18 -2.30 12.97
CA ALA A 201 7.74 -2.45 11.59
C ALA A 201 8.90 -2.29 10.61
N GLN A 202 9.75 -1.27 10.79
CA GLN A 202 10.93 -1.05 9.93
C GLN A 202 11.94 -2.20 10.01
N ILE A 203 12.22 -2.70 11.21
CA ILE A 203 13.12 -3.84 11.41
C ILE A 203 12.58 -5.07 10.66
N ILE A 204 11.28 -5.35 10.76
CA ILE A 204 10.66 -6.46 10.04
C ILE A 204 10.77 -6.25 8.53
N ARG A 205 10.45 -5.05 8.01
CA ARG A 205 10.52 -4.77 6.57
C ARG A 205 11.93 -4.92 5.99
N LYS A 206 12.97 -4.70 6.79
CA LYS A 206 14.37 -4.92 6.41
C LYS A 206 14.85 -6.36 6.61
N ASP A 207 14.01 -7.22 7.19
CA ASP A 207 14.34 -8.58 7.64
C ASP A 207 15.63 -8.64 8.50
N ASP A 208 15.81 -7.63 9.36
CA ASP A 208 16.96 -7.49 10.24
C ASP A 208 16.74 -8.25 11.55
N LEU A 209 17.10 -9.54 11.53
CA LEU A 209 16.92 -10.45 12.66
C LEU A 209 17.68 -10.02 13.92
N ASP A 210 18.87 -9.45 13.78
CA ASP A 210 19.72 -9.09 14.92
C ASP A 210 19.10 -7.91 15.68
N SER A 211 18.71 -6.86 14.96
CA SER A 211 17.98 -5.72 15.54
C SER A 211 16.63 -6.16 16.14
N PHE A 212 15.96 -7.13 15.50
CA PHE A 212 14.69 -7.67 16.00
C PHE A 212 14.85 -8.37 17.35
N ILE A 213 15.82 -9.28 17.47
CA ILE A 213 16.09 -10.01 18.72
C ILE A 213 16.50 -9.03 19.82
N HIS A 214 17.37 -8.07 19.50
CA HIS A 214 17.80 -7.04 20.44
C HIS A 214 16.61 -6.22 20.97
N LEU A 215 15.73 -5.75 20.08
CA LEU A 215 14.57 -4.94 20.47
C LEU A 215 13.57 -5.71 21.36
N ILE A 216 13.33 -6.99 21.08
CA ILE A 216 12.48 -7.85 21.91
C ILE A 216 13.12 -8.12 23.27
N ALA A 217 14.43 -8.37 23.32
CA ALA A 217 15.13 -8.65 24.57
C ALA A 217 15.14 -7.44 25.52
N GLN A 218 15.26 -6.23 24.98
CA GLN A 218 15.27 -5.00 25.77
C GLN A 218 13.90 -4.59 26.29
N ASN A 219 12.84 -4.86 25.52
CA ASN A 219 11.49 -4.47 25.87
C ASN A 219 10.72 -5.63 26.49
N LYS A 220 10.60 -5.63 27.83
CA LYS A 220 9.71 -6.54 28.57
C LYS A 220 8.24 -6.52 28.09
N GLY A 221 7.83 -5.51 27.31
CA GLY A 221 6.50 -5.36 26.72
C GLY A 221 6.31 -5.89 25.28
N TYR A 222 7.38 -6.18 24.53
CA TYR A 222 7.27 -6.80 23.21
C TYR A 222 7.27 -8.32 23.37
N PHE A 223 6.08 -8.89 23.39
CA PHE A 223 5.90 -10.34 23.35
C PHE A 223 5.91 -10.81 21.90
N LEU A 224 6.31 -12.06 21.66
CA LEU A 224 6.29 -12.70 20.33
C LEU A 224 4.93 -12.60 19.59
N ASN A 225 3.87 -12.30 20.33
CA ASN A 225 2.48 -12.17 19.85
C ASN A 225 1.95 -10.73 19.90
N SER A 226 2.82 -9.73 19.99
CA SER A 226 2.42 -8.33 19.89
C SER A 226 2.00 -7.97 18.46
N ASN A 227 1.31 -6.84 18.32
CA ASN A 227 0.88 -6.33 17.03
C ASN A 227 1.59 -5.02 16.70
N ILE A 228 1.91 -4.84 15.41
CA ILE A 228 2.16 -3.53 14.83
C ILE A 228 0.82 -2.79 14.79
N LYS A 229 0.75 -1.60 15.38
CA LYS A 229 -0.50 -0.83 15.42
C LYS A 229 -0.78 -0.24 14.04
N PRO A 230 -2.06 -0.02 13.69
CA PRO A 230 -2.39 0.72 12.47
C PRO A 230 -1.69 2.08 12.44
N SER A 231 -1.37 2.50 11.21
CA SER A 231 -0.64 3.73 10.91
C SER A 231 -1.42 4.51 9.87
N PHE A 232 -1.54 5.82 10.07
CA PHE A 232 -2.13 6.71 9.07
C PHE A 232 -1.28 6.82 7.79
N LEU A 233 -0.05 6.30 7.80
CA LEU A 233 0.82 6.21 6.61
C LEU A 233 0.41 5.03 5.70
N GLU A 234 -0.07 3.92 6.27
CA GLU A 234 -0.34 2.71 5.49
C GLU A 234 -1.64 2.84 4.67
N ASN A 235 -1.56 2.53 3.37
CA ASN A 235 -2.72 2.54 2.47
C ASN A 235 -3.37 1.15 2.33
N ASN A 236 -2.59 0.08 2.55
CA ASN A 236 -3.10 -1.27 2.39
C ASN A 236 -3.95 -1.68 3.60
N THR A 237 -5.27 -1.76 3.43
CA THR A 237 -6.22 -2.08 4.50
C THR A 237 -6.09 -3.50 5.06
N LYS A 238 -5.50 -4.44 4.31
CA LYS A 238 -5.24 -5.80 4.83
C LYS A 238 -4.10 -5.80 5.85
N ILE A 239 -3.13 -4.90 5.68
CA ILE A 239 -1.99 -4.68 6.58
C ILE A 239 -2.37 -3.70 7.70
N ASN A 240 -3.09 -2.62 7.36
CA ASN A 240 -3.51 -1.54 8.25
C ASN A 240 -4.83 -1.83 8.98
N ASN A 241 -4.95 -3.01 9.58
CA ASN A 241 -6.17 -3.39 10.29
C ASN A 241 -6.32 -2.58 11.58
N TRP A 242 -7.57 -2.27 11.98
CA TRP A 242 -7.92 -1.57 13.23
C TRP A 242 -7.29 -2.22 14.47
N CYS A 243 -7.27 -3.56 14.54
CA CYS A 243 -6.66 -4.30 15.66
C CYS A 243 -5.13 -4.41 15.55
N GLY A 244 -4.53 -3.82 14.52
CA GLY A 244 -3.15 -4.06 14.13
C GLY A 244 -2.96 -5.42 13.47
N ILE A 245 -1.71 -5.70 13.16
CA ILE A 245 -1.24 -6.93 12.52
C ILE A 245 -0.15 -7.56 13.38
N SER A 246 -0.21 -8.86 13.64
CA SER A 246 0.78 -9.51 14.51
C SER A 246 2.18 -9.47 13.89
N LEU A 247 3.23 -9.56 14.72
CA LEU A 247 4.61 -9.58 14.20
C LEU A 247 4.83 -10.71 13.17
N LEU A 248 4.23 -11.88 13.41
CA LEU A 248 4.32 -13.02 12.49
C LEU A 248 3.60 -12.71 11.17
N GLU A 249 2.36 -12.21 11.21
CA GLU A 249 1.62 -11.83 10.00
C GLU A 249 2.31 -10.73 9.22
N TYR A 250 2.88 -9.74 9.92
CA TYR A 250 3.64 -8.67 9.28
C TYR A 250 4.91 -9.22 8.61
N SER A 251 5.63 -10.14 9.25
CA SER A 251 6.80 -10.80 8.64
C SER A 251 6.43 -11.60 7.40
N MET A 252 5.26 -12.25 7.39
CA MET A 252 4.74 -12.94 6.20
C MET A 252 4.39 -11.94 5.09
N ALA A 253 3.68 -10.86 5.43
CA ALA A 253 3.22 -9.85 4.47
C ALA A 253 4.38 -9.12 3.78
N PHE A 254 5.50 -8.92 4.48
CA PHE A 254 6.67 -8.23 3.95
C PHE A 254 7.78 -9.18 3.49
N ALA A 255 7.50 -10.48 3.39
CA ALA A 255 8.45 -11.51 2.94
C ALA A 255 9.74 -11.59 3.78
N SER A 256 9.67 -11.22 5.06
CA SER A 256 10.78 -11.18 6.02
C SER A 256 11.10 -12.58 6.55
N ILE A 257 11.76 -13.39 5.74
CA ILE A 257 11.95 -14.82 5.97
C ILE A 257 12.75 -15.12 7.26
N LYS A 258 13.78 -14.33 7.59
CA LYS A 258 14.61 -14.57 8.77
C LYS A 258 13.81 -14.35 10.06
N ILE A 259 13.08 -13.23 10.12
CA ILE A 259 12.24 -12.92 11.28
C ILE A 259 11.04 -13.87 11.36
N PHE A 260 10.41 -14.20 10.23
CA PHE A 260 9.35 -15.22 10.16
C PHE A 260 9.83 -16.54 10.78
N ARG A 261 10.98 -17.07 10.34
CA ARG A 261 11.56 -18.31 10.87
C ARG A 261 11.79 -18.25 12.37
N TYR A 262 12.33 -17.14 12.86
CA TYR A 262 12.53 -16.95 14.30
C TYR A 262 11.20 -17.02 15.07
N LEU A 263 10.18 -16.27 14.63
CA LEU A 263 8.87 -16.27 15.26
C LEU A 263 8.18 -17.64 15.17
N TRP A 264 8.33 -18.31 14.03
CA TRP A 264 7.81 -19.65 13.78
C TRP A 264 8.42 -20.68 14.74
N LEU A 265 9.75 -20.73 14.85
CA LEU A 265 10.46 -21.61 15.79
C LEU A 265 10.11 -21.33 17.24
N LYS A 266 9.84 -20.06 17.58
CA LYS A 266 9.37 -19.65 18.92
C LYS A 266 7.87 -19.86 19.14
N LYS A 267 7.18 -20.52 18.19
CA LYS A 267 5.76 -20.87 18.26
C LYS A 267 4.87 -19.65 18.49
N ALA A 268 5.15 -18.55 17.77
CA ALA A 268 4.26 -17.40 17.73
C ALA A 268 2.84 -17.83 17.34
N ARG A 269 1.84 -17.22 17.95
CA ARG A 269 0.43 -17.52 17.76
C ARG A 269 0.00 -17.03 16.39
N TYR A 270 -0.79 -17.86 15.73
CA TYR A 270 -1.40 -17.56 14.45
C TYR A 270 -2.71 -18.31 14.30
N SER A 271 -3.50 -17.90 13.33
CA SER A 271 -4.83 -18.45 13.04
C SER A 271 -4.96 -18.84 11.57
N GLN A 272 -6.08 -19.46 11.20
CA GLN A 272 -6.42 -19.72 9.80
C GLN A 272 -6.36 -18.44 8.94
N ILE A 273 -6.78 -17.31 9.50
CA ILE A 273 -6.78 -16.01 8.81
C ILE A 273 -5.36 -15.52 8.55
N SER A 274 -4.40 -15.89 9.40
CA SER A 274 -3.01 -15.44 9.30
C SER A 274 -2.31 -15.97 8.04
N ILE A 275 -2.73 -17.13 7.52
CA ILE A 275 -2.10 -17.78 6.36
C ILE A 275 -2.09 -16.88 5.12
N LYS A 276 -3.13 -16.06 4.93
CA LYS A 276 -3.22 -15.19 3.76
C LYS A 276 -2.10 -14.15 3.65
N TYR A 277 -1.47 -13.79 4.77
CA TYR A 277 -0.37 -12.85 4.75
C TYR A 277 0.88 -13.42 4.07
N SER A 278 1.05 -14.75 4.04
CA SER A 278 2.10 -15.39 3.24
C SER A 278 1.89 -15.19 1.74
N ILE A 279 0.62 -15.19 1.29
CA ILE A 279 0.25 -14.91 -0.09
C ILE A 279 0.46 -13.43 -0.44
N ILE A 280 0.11 -12.53 0.48
CA ILE A 280 0.34 -11.09 0.35
C ILE A 280 1.83 -10.81 0.10
N GLY A 281 2.72 -11.37 0.94
CA GLY A 281 4.16 -11.18 0.79
C GLY A 281 4.76 -11.92 -0.38
N GLY A 282 4.17 -13.06 -0.77
CA GLY A 282 4.55 -13.82 -1.95
C GLY A 282 5.94 -14.44 -1.85
N ASN A 283 6.37 -14.83 -0.64
CA ASN A 283 7.63 -15.54 -0.43
C ASN A 283 7.38 -17.05 -0.50
N TYR A 284 7.91 -17.72 -1.52
CA TYR A 284 7.73 -19.17 -1.72
C TYR A 284 8.18 -20.01 -0.54
N GLU A 285 9.28 -19.64 0.10
CA GLU A 285 9.82 -20.39 1.23
C GLU A 285 8.87 -20.33 2.43
N ILE A 286 8.30 -19.16 2.72
CA ILE A 286 7.25 -19.02 3.74
C ILE A 286 6.02 -19.87 3.38
N ILE A 287 5.59 -19.82 2.12
CA ILE A 287 4.42 -20.58 1.63
C ILE A 287 4.65 -22.09 1.78
N HIS A 288 5.81 -22.60 1.39
CA HIS A 288 6.17 -24.01 1.53
C HIS A 288 6.22 -24.45 3.00
N ILE A 289 6.87 -23.66 3.88
CA ILE A 289 6.90 -23.95 5.33
C ILE A 289 5.47 -24.07 5.87
N LEU A 290 4.58 -23.14 5.49
CA LEU A 290 3.19 -23.18 5.94
C LEU A 290 2.44 -24.38 5.37
N ASP A 291 2.65 -24.77 4.12
CA ASP A 291 1.94 -25.92 3.57
C ASP A 291 2.31 -27.23 4.26
N GLU A 292 3.60 -27.41 4.52
CA GLU A 292 4.16 -28.63 5.13
C GLU A 292 3.87 -28.68 6.64
N GLU A 293 4.16 -27.60 7.36
CA GLU A 293 4.19 -27.62 8.83
C GLU A 293 2.95 -27.02 9.49
N SER A 294 2.17 -26.20 8.78
CA SER A 294 1.00 -25.56 9.39
C SER A 294 -0.15 -26.54 9.62
N LYS A 295 -0.78 -26.40 10.79
CA LYS A 295 -2.07 -27.03 11.09
C LYS A 295 -3.23 -26.44 10.29
N TYR A 296 -3.07 -25.22 9.76
CA TYR A 296 -4.05 -24.54 8.92
C TYR A 296 -3.66 -24.73 7.45
N LYS A 297 -4.64 -24.86 6.57
CA LYS A 297 -4.40 -25.10 5.13
C LYS A 297 -4.85 -23.91 4.30
N PHE A 298 -4.30 -23.77 3.09
CA PHE A 298 -4.78 -22.76 2.15
C PHE A 298 -6.26 -23.03 1.81
N ASN A 299 -7.01 -21.96 1.63
CA ASN A 299 -8.44 -21.97 1.29
C ASN A 299 -8.71 -21.03 0.10
N GLU A 300 -9.96 -20.97 -0.35
CA GLU A 300 -10.36 -20.11 -1.47
C GLU A 300 -10.04 -18.62 -1.25
N GLU A 301 -10.05 -18.13 -0.01
CA GLU A 301 -9.62 -16.75 0.30
C GLU A 301 -8.14 -16.54 -0.09
N CYS A 302 -7.28 -17.55 0.10
CA CYS A 302 -5.87 -17.47 -0.30
C CYS A 302 -5.73 -17.33 -1.82
N TYR A 303 -6.52 -18.06 -2.61
CA TYR A 303 -6.52 -17.95 -4.07
C TYR A 303 -7.06 -16.60 -4.55
N SER A 304 -8.15 -16.11 -3.96
CA SER A 304 -8.65 -14.77 -4.25
C SER A 304 -7.60 -13.69 -3.96
N ILE A 305 -6.85 -13.84 -2.85
CA ILE A 305 -5.79 -12.91 -2.47
C ILE A 305 -4.59 -13.00 -3.44
N SER A 306 -4.21 -14.19 -3.91
CA SER A 306 -3.12 -14.30 -4.88
C SER A 306 -3.45 -13.57 -6.19
N ILE A 307 -4.71 -13.63 -6.64
CA ILE A 307 -5.19 -12.86 -7.80
C ILE A 307 -5.15 -11.35 -7.51
N HIS A 308 -5.72 -10.91 -6.39
CA HIS A 308 -5.75 -9.48 -6.03
C HIS A 308 -4.36 -8.85 -5.91
N TYR A 309 -3.38 -9.61 -5.42
CA TYR A 309 -1.99 -9.18 -5.28
C TYR A 309 -1.13 -9.47 -6.52
N CYS A 310 -1.75 -9.89 -7.63
CA CYS A 310 -1.07 -10.20 -8.89
C CYS A 310 0.09 -11.20 -8.72
N ARG A 311 -0.09 -12.19 -7.85
CA ARG A 311 0.86 -13.27 -7.59
C ARG A 311 0.55 -14.44 -8.52
N GLN A 312 0.95 -14.33 -9.79
CA GLN A 312 0.57 -15.27 -10.84
C GLN A 312 0.98 -16.72 -10.50
N GLU A 313 2.27 -16.95 -10.31
CA GLU A 313 2.82 -18.27 -10.00
C GLU A 313 2.23 -18.88 -8.70
N ILE A 314 1.94 -18.05 -7.68
CA ILE A 314 1.25 -18.51 -6.45
C ILE A 314 -0.21 -18.84 -6.73
N SER A 315 -0.88 -18.10 -7.61
CA SER A 315 -2.25 -18.41 -8.04
C SER A 315 -2.30 -19.75 -8.75
N GLU A 316 -1.35 -20.02 -9.65
CA GLU A 316 -1.22 -21.30 -10.34
C GLU A 316 -0.94 -22.45 -9.36
N TYR A 317 -0.03 -22.24 -8.40
CA TYR A 317 0.21 -23.20 -7.30
C TYR A 317 -1.06 -23.52 -6.51
N LEU A 318 -1.79 -22.49 -6.08
CA LEU A 318 -3.00 -22.64 -5.29
C LEU A 318 -4.13 -23.31 -6.09
N LEU A 319 -4.25 -23.02 -7.39
CA LEU A 319 -5.23 -23.68 -8.25
C LEU A 319 -4.97 -25.19 -8.30
N ASN A 320 -3.72 -25.59 -8.60
CA ASN A 320 -3.31 -26.99 -8.59
C ASN A 320 -3.51 -27.64 -7.21
N TYR A 321 -3.24 -26.90 -6.13
CA TYR A 321 -3.46 -27.36 -4.76
C TYR A 321 -4.92 -27.72 -4.48
N PHE A 322 -5.87 -26.94 -5.00
CA PHE A 322 -7.30 -27.18 -4.82
C PHE A 322 -7.84 -28.28 -5.72
N GLU A 323 -7.37 -28.37 -6.96
CA GLU A 323 -7.74 -29.43 -7.89
C GLU A 323 -7.32 -30.82 -7.37
N ASN A 324 -6.10 -30.93 -6.83
CA ASN A 324 -5.58 -32.19 -6.31
C ASN A 324 -6.20 -32.63 -4.97
N LYS A 325 -6.91 -31.75 -4.26
CA LYS A 325 -7.60 -32.06 -2.99
C LYS A 325 -9.05 -32.50 -3.14
N GLN A 326 -9.60 -32.48 -4.36
CA GLN A 326 -10.98 -32.91 -4.61
C GLN A 326 -11.13 -34.45 -4.79
N PHE A 327 -10.13 -35.25 -4.40
CA PHE A 327 -10.17 -36.72 -4.44
C PHE A 327 -9.94 -37.36 -3.07
#